data_AF-A0A517N0G9-F1
#
_entry.id   AF-A0A517N0G9-F1
#
_cell.length_a   1.000
_cell.length_b   1.000
_cell.length_c   1.000
_cell.angle_alpha   90.00
_cell.angle_beta   90.00
_cell.angle_gamma   90.00
#
_symmetry.space_group_name_H-M   'P 1'
#
loop_
_entity.id
_entity.type
_entity.pdbx_description
1 polymer ?
#
loop_
_entity_poly.entity_id
_entity_poly.type
_entity_poly.pdbx_seq_one_letter_code
_entity_poly.pdbx_strand_id
1 'polypeptide(L)'
;MEVAVKRPQRWDQPFSPEMREVDVDHLLRMDPFSQIDAKLFPAGQSLRDLLRNDTRIIEYRPGDLVVREGDYGSSAFLILSGQVRVVLAGLSSESLGREPRQQSSWWNALWQLARNPRLPEVRRDKSPAVVSLDVGQQSEEEDCLTAVRNTLEGPRVFVQDVPLLIEGTENDTLGPGQLFGEYAALTRSQRPATVLAESDAVLVEIRWQGLRDLMRRTPALREHIEELYRQNSLRVHLRETPLLASLTSKQLDAVAEATLFESHGEFDWQDEYEQAIKGRRGDAVGREPLIVEEGQPSDGVLLVRSGFVRVSQRFGGGHRTIAYLGKGRAFGVAESVESYRSQQVVNQELSLRALGYVDLLRIPQEALETLVFPHLSQQEIDRWEADRLYKFGHCKCDSKLPESPCESKTNDTLKQGTLEFLVERRLINGQKAMAIDLDRCTRCDDCVRACAATHDNNPRFVRQGPRSGPIQITQACMHCVDPVCMIGCPTGAIGRDAATGVVRINDQTCIGCATCANSCPYDNIRMVEIRDRRGSVMIDQSTRQPIEKATKCDMCLDLPTGPACLAACPHDALVRIDLGNLGELSGWLDR
;
A
#
# COMPACT_ATOMS: atom_id res chain seq x y z
N MET A 1 -28.37 29.26 -3.64
CA MET A 1 -28.91 28.52 -4.80
C MET A 1 -28.48 27.07 -4.67
N GLU A 2 -29.41 26.15 -4.92
CA GLU A 2 -29.22 24.71 -4.81
C GLU A 2 -29.50 24.07 -6.17
N VAL A 3 -28.80 22.98 -6.47
CA VAL A 3 -28.98 22.18 -7.69
C VAL A 3 -29.23 20.74 -7.29
N ALA A 4 -30.41 20.22 -7.61
CA ALA A 4 -30.75 18.84 -7.35
C ALA A 4 -30.15 17.91 -8.41
N VAL A 5 -29.43 16.89 -7.97
CA VAL A 5 -28.84 15.85 -8.84
C VAL A 5 -29.07 14.46 -8.23
N LYS A 6 -29.02 13.41 -9.04
CA LYS A 6 -29.12 12.03 -8.54
C LYS A 6 -27.83 11.68 -7.79
N ARG A 7 -27.93 11.14 -6.56
CA ARG A 7 -26.75 10.68 -5.81
C ARG A 7 -26.01 9.58 -6.59
N PRO A 8 -24.70 9.75 -6.84
CA PRO A 8 -23.91 8.76 -7.57
C PRO A 8 -23.80 7.43 -6.80
N GLN A 9 -23.72 6.31 -7.53
CA GLN A 9 -23.67 4.93 -7.03
C GLN A 9 -22.41 4.18 -7.51
N ARG A 10 -22.10 3.03 -6.88
CA ARG A 10 -20.84 2.27 -7.05
C ARG A 10 -20.47 1.98 -8.52
N TRP A 11 -21.45 1.77 -9.37
CA TRP A 11 -21.25 1.43 -10.78
C TRP A 11 -21.88 2.44 -11.75
N ASP A 12 -22.20 3.65 -11.28
CA ASP A 12 -22.57 4.74 -12.20
C ASP A 12 -21.40 5.10 -13.12
N GLN A 13 -20.16 4.82 -12.69
CA GLN A 13 -18.96 4.82 -13.53
C GLN A 13 -18.31 3.42 -13.45
N PRO A 14 -18.61 2.52 -14.41
CA PRO A 14 -18.00 1.20 -14.45
C PRO A 14 -16.50 1.29 -14.76
N PHE A 15 -15.77 0.21 -14.47
CA PHE A 15 -14.32 0.17 -14.69
C PHE A 15 -13.94 0.31 -16.18
N SER A 16 -14.74 -0.28 -17.07
CA SER A 16 -14.77 0.07 -18.49
C SER A 16 -16.20 0.28 -18.96
N PRO A 17 -16.51 1.40 -19.64
CA PRO A 17 -17.82 1.60 -20.25
C PRO A 17 -18.07 0.68 -21.46
N GLU A 18 -17.01 0.03 -21.98
CA GLU A 18 -17.05 -0.81 -23.18
C GLU A 18 -17.41 -2.26 -22.89
N MET A 19 -17.45 -2.68 -21.63
CA MET A 19 -17.77 -4.05 -21.22
C MET A 19 -19.24 -4.37 -21.53
N ARG A 20 -19.50 -5.24 -22.52
CA ARG A 20 -20.84 -5.62 -22.97
C ARG A 20 -21.31 -6.93 -22.32
N GLU A 21 -22.61 -7.18 -22.40
CA GLU A 21 -23.23 -8.42 -21.90
C GLU A 21 -22.64 -9.68 -22.54
N VAL A 22 -22.30 -9.63 -23.83
CA VAL A 22 -21.67 -10.76 -24.54
C VAL A 22 -20.28 -11.08 -24.00
N ASP A 23 -19.55 -10.05 -23.57
CA ASP A 23 -18.22 -10.21 -23.00
C ASP A 23 -18.34 -10.87 -21.62
N VAL A 24 -19.33 -10.45 -20.81
CA VAL A 24 -19.62 -11.07 -19.51
C VAL A 24 -20.09 -12.53 -19.65
N ASP A 25 -20.95 -12.83 -20.64
CA ASP A 25 -21.36 -14.20 -20.95
C ASP A 25 -20.19 -15.10 -21.33
N HIS A 26 -19.22 -14.54 -22.05
CA HIS A 26 -17.99 -15.24 -22.40
C HIS A 26 -17.17 -15.52 -21.14
N LEU A 27 -16.92 -14.51 -20.29
CA LEU A 27 -16.16 -14.69 -19.04
C LEU A 27 -16.78 -15.74 -18.11
N LEU A 28 -18.10 -15.74 -17.95
CA LEU A 28 -18.81 -16.70 -17.10
C LEU A 28 -18.67 -18.16 -17.57
N ARG A 29 -18.23 -18.40 -18.81
CA ARG A 29 -17.97 -19.75 -19.35
C ARG A 29 -16.51 -20.16 -19.23
N MET A 30 -15.64 -19.25 -18.80
CA MET A 30 -14.20 -19.47 -18.68
C MET A 30 -13.80 -19.72 -17.22
N ASP A 31 -12.76 -20.50 -17.01
CA ASP A 31 -12.13 -20.62 -15.70
C ASP A 31 -11.36 -19.35 -15.34
N PRO A 32 -11.31 -18.96 -14.05
CA PRO A 32 -11.95 -19.62 -12.90
C PRO A 32 -13.43 -19.24 -12.69
N PHE A 33 -14.00 -18.32 -13.47
CA PHE A 33 -15.35 -17.78 -13.24
C PHE A 33 -16.48 -18.80 -13.41
N SER A 34 -16.30 -19.78 -14.29
CA SER A 34 -17.26 -20.86 -14.55
C SER A 34 -17.53 -21.73 -13.31
N GLN A 35 -16.56 -21.79 -12.41
CA GLN A 35 -16.57 -22.61 -11.20
C GLN A 35 -17.15 -21.88 -9.99
N ILE A 36 -17.48 -20.59 -10.13
CA ILE A 36 -17.98 -19.77 -9.03
C ILE A 36 -19.48 -19.98 -8.86
N ASP A 37 -19.90 -20.37 -7.65
CA ASP A 37 -21.33 -20.41 -7.32
C ASP A 37 -21.90 -18.99 -7.21
N ALA A 38 -22.63 -18.59 -8.26
CA ALA A 38 -23.29 -17.28 -8.34
C ALA A 38 -24.28 -17.02 -7.18
N LYS A 39 -24.78 -18.06 -6.48
CA LYS A 39 -25.68 -17.90 -5.33
C LYS A 39 -25.01 -17.27 -4.11
N LEU A 40 -23.69 -17.29 -4.03
CA LEU A 40 -22.91 -16.65 -2.96
C LEU A 40 -22.88 -15.11 -3.08
N PHE A 41 -23.46 -14.57 -4.16
CA PHE A 41 -23.53 -13.14 -4.47
C PHE A 41 -24.94 -12.59 -4.24
N PRO A 42 -25.10 -11.43 -3.59
CA PRO A 42 -26.41 -10.84 -3.31
C PRO A 42 -27.00 -10.24 -4.60
N ALA A 43 -28.32 -10.11 -4.65
CA ALA A 43 -29.03 -9.61 -5.84
C ALA A 43 -28.57 -8.21 -6.31
N GLY A 44 -28.11 -7.34 -5.39
CA GLY A 44 -27.60 -6.01 -5.73
C GLY A 44 -26.10 -5.96 -6.08
N GLN A 45 -25.38 -7.08 -6.00
CA GLN A 45 -23.97 -7.23 -6.39
C GLN A 45 -23.76 -8.64 -6.94
N SER A 46 -24.50 -8.99 -8.00
CA SER A 46 -24.38 -10.33 -8.59
C SER A 46 -22.99 -10.54 -9.17
N LEU A 47 -22.57 -11.81 -9.34
CA LEU A 47 -21.30 -12.11 -10.02
C LEU A 47 -21.25 -11.46 -11.41
N ARG A 48 -22.39 -11.42 -12.10
CA ARG A 48 -22.51 -10.78 -13.42
C ARG A 48 -22.25 -9.28 -13.35
N ASP A 49 -22.86 -8.59 -12.38
CA ASP A 49 -22.65 -7.15 -12.22
C ASP A 49 -21.21 -6.83 -11.82
N LEU A 50 -20.59 -7.67 -11.00
CA LEU A 50 -19.17 -7.55 -10.65
C LEU A 50 -18.31 -7.68 -11.90
N LEU A 51 -18.46 -8.73 -12.70
CA LEU A 51 -17.69 -8.91 -13.93
C LEU A 51 -17.92 -7.74 -14.90
N ARG A 52 -19.16 -7.28 -15.04
CA ARG A 52 -19.48 -6.15 -15.92
C ARG A 52 -18.83 -4.84 -15.50
N ASN A 53 -18.82 -4.53 -14.21
CA ASN A 53 -18.53 -3.19 -13.74
C ASN A 53 -17.18 -3.06 -13.03
N ASP A 54 -16.60 -4.17 -12.54
CA ASP A 54 -15.31 -4.21 -11.84
C ASP A 54 -14.22 -4.92 -12.67
N THR A 55 -14.49 -5.28 -13.93
CA THR A 55 -13.47 -5.79 -14.87
C THR A 55 -13.46 -5.03 -16.19
N ARG A 56 -12.36 -5.16 -16.94
CA ARG A 56 -12.26 -4.70 -18.33
C ARG A 56 -11.45 -5.69 -19.15
N ILE A 57 -11.79 -5.83 -20.42
CA ILE A 57 -11.00 -6.62 -21.38
C ILE A 57 -10.06 -5.66 -22.11
N ILE A 58 -8.79 -6.05 -22.22
CA ILE A 58 -7.75 -5.27 -22.90
C ILE A 58 -7.04 -6.20 -23.88
N GLU A 59 -6.91 -5.76 -25.12
CA GLU A 59 -6.11 -6.43 -26.14
C GLU A 59 -4.72 -5.82 -26.17
N TYR A 60 -3.66 -6.62 -26.11
CA TYR A 60 -2.26 -6.22 -26.16
C TYR A 60 -1.62 -6.74 -27.45
N ARG A 61 -0.69 -5.98 -28.01
CA ARG A 61 0.15 -6.40 -29.13
C ARG A 61 1.52 -6.86 -28.61
N PRO A 62 2.26 -7.68 -29.38
CA PRO A 62 3.63 -8.03 -29.04
C PRO A 62 4.45 -6.78 -28.69
N GLY A 63 5.17 -6.83 -27.57
CA GLY A 63 6.01 -5.76 -27.01
C GLY A 63 5.28 -4.68 -26.21
N ASP A 64 3.95 -4.72 -26.10
CA ASP A 64 3.20 -3.82 -25.22
C ASP A 64 3.51 -4.13 -23.74
N LEU A 65 3.74 -3.08 -22.94
CA LEU A 65 3.89 -3.18 -21.48
C LEU A 65 2.54 -3.36 -20.79
N VAL A 66 2.38 -4.47 -20.06
CA VAL A 66 1.16 -4.76 -19.29
C VAL A 66 1.29 -4.24 -17.87
N VAL A 67 2.41 -4.56 -17.20
CA VAL A 67 2.70 -4.16 -15.82
C VAL A 67 4.17 -3.80 -15.70
N ARG A 68 4.50 -2.83 -14.85
CA ARG A 68 5.87 -2.40 -14.60
C ARG A 68 6.31 -2.76 -13.18
N GLU A 69 7.54 -3.23 -13.03
CA GLU A 69 8.17 -3.44 -11.72
C GLU A 69 8.23 -2.14 -10.90
N GLY A 70 7.97 -2.25 -9.59
CA GLY A 70 8.04 -1.14 -8.66
C GLY A 70 6.77 -0.27 -8.62
N ASP A 71 5.88 -0.38 -9.60
CA ASP A 71 4.60 0.32 -9.58
C ASP A 71 3.67 -0.33 -8.54
N TYR A 72 2.80 0.44 -7.88
CA TYR A 72 1.84 -0.13 -6.92
C TYR A 72 0.68 -0.80 -7.67
N GLY A 73 0.52 -2.12 -7.48
CA GLY A 73 -0.55 -2.88 -8.13
C GLY A 73 -1.91 -2.68 -7.45
N SER A 74 -2.94 -2.35 -8.22
CA SER A 74 -4.34 -2.29 -7.74
C SER A 74 -5.28 -3.24 -8.46
N SER A 75 -4.76 -4.03 -9.40
CA SER A 75 -5.52 -4.92 -10.25
C SER A 75 -4.79 -6.25 -10.44
N ALA A 76 -5.55 -7.29 -10.73
CA ALA A 76 -5.05 -8.58 -11.20
C ALA A 76 -5.42 -8.78 -12.67
N PHE A 77 -4.66 -9.60 -13.38
CA PHE A 77 -4.82 -9.85 -14.80
C PHE A 77 -5.00 -11.34 -15.06
N LEU A 78 -6.07 -11.70 -15.77
CA LEU A 78 -6.32 -13.06 -16.26
C LEU A 78 -6.11 -13.10 -17.77
N ILE A 79 -5.28 -14.01 -18.26
CA ILE A 79 -4.99 -14.14 -19.68
C ILE A 79 -6.09 -14.97 -20.34
N LEU A 80 -6.82 -14.40 -21.31
CA LEU A 80 -7.85 -15.12 -22.07
C LEU A 80 -7.27 -15.81 -23.31
N SER A 81 -6.35 -15.15 -23.99
CA SER A 81 -5.66 -15.65 -25.17
C SER A 81 -4.28 -14.99 -25.32
N GLY A 82 -3.42 -15.60 -26.12
CA GLY A 82 -2.04 -15.14 -26.30
C GLY A 82 -1.12 -15.46 -25.13
N GLN A 83 0.06 -14.86 -25.15
CA GLN A 83 1.10 -15.06 -24.15
C GLN A 83 1.69 -13.73 -23.69
N VAL A 84 2.03 -13.67 -22.41
CA VAL A 84 2.78 -12.58 -21.80
C VAL A 84 4.04 -13.14 -21.15
N ARG A 85 5.07 -12.31 -21.02
CA ARG A 85 6.36 -12.68 -20.48
C ARG A 85 6.67 -11.84 -19.25
N VAL A 86 7.15 -12.50 -18.20
CA VAL A 86 7.62 -11.86 -16.97
C VAL A 86 9.11 -11.59 -17.08
N VAL A 87 9.52 -10.36 -16.82
CA VAL A 87 10.91 -9.88 -16.86
C VAL A 87 11.30 -9.45 -15.43
N LEU A 88 12.22 -10.21 -14.83
CA LEU A 88 12.59 -10.12 -13.41
C LEU A 88 13.76 -9.16 -13.10
N ALA A 89 14.53 -8.73 -14.12
CA ALA A 89 15.60 -7.73 -13.94
C ALA A 89 16.07 -7.18 -15.30
N GLY A 90 16.74 -6.01 -15.27
CA GLY A 90 17.57 -5.53 -16.40
C GLY A 90 17.03 -4.34 -17.18
N LEU A 91 15.84 -3.82 -16.85
CA LEU A 91 15.27 -2.66 -17.52
C LEU A 91 15.49 -1.40 -16.69
N SER A 92 16.19 -0.41 -17.26
CA SER A 92 16.38 0.90 -16.63
C SER A 92 15.03 1.62 -16.49
N SER A 93 14.90 2.50 -15.49
CA SER A 93 13.68 3.31 -15.29
C SER A 93 13.27 4.08 -16.55
N GLU A 94 14.26 4.54 -17.33
CA GLU A 94 14.07 5.26 -18.59
C GLU A 94 13.57 4.34 -19.71
N SER A 95 14.12 3.13 -19.84
CA SER A 95 13.69 2.12 -20.83
C SER A 95 12.26 1.61 -20.59
N LEU A 96 11.78 1.68 -19.34
CA LEU A 96 10.42 1.33 -18.98
C LEU A 96 9.43 2.48 -19.25
N GLY A 97 9.88 3.67 -19.64
CA GLY A 97 9.05 4.86 -19.84
C GLY A 97 8.63 5.53 -18.52
N ARG A 98 9.49 5.54 -17.49
CA ARG A 98 9.30 6.47 -16.35
C ARG A 98 9.71 7.86 -16.78
N GLU A 99 8.78 8.59 -17.38
CA GLU A 99 8.94 10.04 -17.42
C GLU A 99 8.71 10.63 -16.03
N PRO A 100 9.54 11.60 -15.59
CA PRO A 100 9.19 12.42 -14.45
C PRO A 100 7.86 13.11 -14.78
N ARG A 101 6.85 12.85 -13.97
CA ARG A 101 5.50 13.42 -14.14
C ARG A 101 5.62 14.92 -14.39
N GLN A 102 5.08 15.39 -15.51
CA GLN A 102 5.15 16.79 -15.91
C GLN A 102 4.52 17.65 -14.82
N GLN A 103 5.35 18.25 -13.97
CA GLN A 103 4.89 19.16 -12.93
C GLN A 103 4.21 20.34 -13.62
N SER A 104 3.14 20.87 -13.03
CA SER A 104 2.53 22.08 -13.57
C SER A 104 3.61 23.16 -13.69
N SER A 105 3.75 23.75 -14.88
CA SER A 105 4.65 24.88 -15.09
C SER A 105 4.39 25.94 -14.02
N TRP A 106 5.43 26.63 -13.55
CA TRP A 106 5.32 27.71 -12.57
C TRP A 106 4.22 28.73 -12.94
N TRP A 107 4.03 28.98 -14.24
CA TRP A 107 2.93 29.79 -14.76
C TRP A 107 1.55 29.18 -14.45
N ASN A 108 1.35 27.89 -14.68
CA ASN A 108 0.09 27.21 -14.40
C ASN A 108 -0.23 27.20 -12.90
N ALA A 109 0.76 27.02 -12.03
CA ALA A 109 0.58 27.12 -10.58
C ALA A 109 0.16 28.54 -10.14
N LEU A 110 0.76 29.59 -10.72
CA LEU A 110 0.37 30.98 -10.49
C LEU A 110 -1.06 31.27 -11.01
N TRP A 111 -1.37 30.83 -12.23
CA TRP A 111 -2.70 30.97 -12.82
C TRP A 111 -3.77 30.18 -12.05
N GLN A 112 -3.42 29.05 -11.44
CA GLN A 112 -4.32 28.28 -10.58
C GLN A 112 -4.77 29.11 -9.38
N LEU A 113 -3.85 29.76 -8.67
CA LEU A 113 -4.19 30.64 -7.54
C LEU A 113 -5.15 31.77 -7.96
N ALA A 114 -4.94 32.37 -9.13
CA ALA A 114 -5.83 33.39 -9.66
C ALA A 114 -7.21 32.84 -10.10
N ARG A 115 -7.25 31.58 -10.55
CA ARG A 115 -8.47 30.88 -10.99
C ARG A 115 -9.22 30.22 -9.84
N ASN A 116 -8.67 30.15 -8.63
CA ASN A 116 -9.33 29.45 -7.55
C ASN A 116 -10.66 30.12 -7.18
N PRO A 117 -11.72 29.32 -6.98
CA PRO A 117 -13.04 29.82 -6.66
C PRO A 117 -13.02 30.51 -5.29
N ARG A 118 -13.79 31.59 -5.14
CA ARG A 118 -13.95 32.26 -3.84
C ARG A 118 -14.69 31.39 -2.82
N LEU A 119 -15.62 30.57 -3.30
CA LEU A 119 -16.39 29.65 -2.48
C LEU A 119 -15.67 28.31 -2.35
N PRO A 120 -15.74 27.66 -1.18
CA PRO A 120 -15.08 26.39 -0.98
C PRO A 120 -15.72 25.27 -1.80
N GLU A 121 -14.90 24.30 -2.23
CA GLU A 121 -15.37 23.02 -2.79
C GLU A 121 -16.21 23.12 -4.07
N VAL A 122 -15.92 24.12 -4.90
CA VAL A 122 -16.47 24.24 -6.26
C VAL A 122 -15.80 23.20 -7.17
N ARG A 123 -16.53 22.13 -7.51
CA ARG A 123 -16.03 21.04 -8.35
C ARG A 123 -16.21 21.39 -9.84
N ARG A 124 -15.13 21.26 -10.61
CA ARG A 124 -15.14 21.42 -12.08
C ARG A 124 -15.20 20.03 -12.72
N ASP A 125 -16.03 19.81 -13.74
CA ASP A 125 -16.16 18.49 -14.41
C ASP A 125 -14.91 18.03 -15.20
N LYS A 126 -13.76 18.67 -15.00
CA LYS A 126 -12.51 18.34 -15.69
C LYS A 126 -11.40 18.09 -14.67
N SER A 127 -11.45 16.93 -14.03
CA SER A 127 -10.20 16.20 -13.75
C SER A 127 -10.11 15.09 -14.81
N PRO A 128 -8.94 14.82 -15.40
CA PRO A 128 -8.79 13.74 -16.36
C PRO A 128 -9.28 12.42 -15.75
N ALA A 129 -9.91 11.65 -16.63
CA ALA A 129 -10.61 10.42 -16.35
C ALA A 129 -9.65 9.32 -15.84
N VAL A 130 -10.18 8.54 -14.89
CA VAL A 130 -9.67 7.25 -14.43
C VAL A 130 -8.26 7.29 -13.83
N VAL A 131 -8.18 6.95 -12.54
CA VAL A 131 -6.92 6.50 -11.94
C VAL A 131 -6.69 5.08 -12.48
N SER A 132 -6.36 4.97 -13.77
CA SER A 132 -5.85 3.74 -14.37
C SER A 132 -4.41 3.63 -13.89
N LEU A 133 -4.20 2.69 -12.97
CA LEU A 133 -2.97 2.55 -12.20
C LEU A 133 -1.89 1.73 -12.90
N ASP A 134 -2.16 1.27 -14.13
CA ASP A 134 -1.18 0.62 -15.00
C ASP A 134 -1.02 1.46 -16.28
N VAL A 135 0.23 1.88 -16.52
CA VAL A 135 0.85 2.52 -17.69
C VAL A 135 0.00 3.53 -18.51
N GLY A 136 0.25 4.82 -18.26
CA GLY A 136 0.30 5.86 -19.31
C GLY A 136 -0.89 6.82 -19.47
N GLN A 137 -0.76 8.07 -18.97
CA GLN A 137 -1.48 9.23 -19.52
C GLN A 137 -0.54 10.45 -19.68
N GLN A 138 -0.28 10.78 -20.96
CA GLN A 138 -0.10 12.09 -21.62
C GLN A 138 1.28 12.74 -21.94
N SER A 139 1.30 13.16 -23.22
CA SER A 139 1.97 14.24 -24.00
C SER A 139 3.39 14.10 -24.55
N GLU A 140 3.42 13.78 -25.85
CA GLU A 140 4.23 14.34 -26.96
C GLU A 140 5.51 15.10 -26.62
N GLU A 141 6.66 14.42 -26.77
CA GLU A 141 7.88 14.96 -27.43
C GLU A 141 8.82 13.79 -27.79
N GLU A 142 9.37 13.82 -29.00
CA GLU A 142 10.25 12.80 -29.57
C GLU A 142 11.64 12.85 -28.91
N ASP A 143 12.06 11.78 -28.26
CA ASP A 143 13.48 11.38 -28.30
C ASP A 143 13.67 9.86 -28.07
N CYS A 144 14.64 9.32 -28.79
CA CYS A 144 14.63 7.95 -29.30
C CYS A 144 15.05 6.90 -28.27
N LEU A 145 14.16 5.93 -27.95
CA LEU A 145 14.42 4.53 -27.52
C LEU A 145 13.12 3.77 -27.16
N THR A 146 12.00 4.48 -26.92
CA THR A 146 10.66 3.91 -26.66
C THR A 146 9.62 4.64 -27.50
N ALA A 147 8.66 3.93 -28.10
CA ALA A 147 7.63 4.54 -28.93
C ALA A 147 6.25 4.42 -28.24
N VAL A 148 5.52 5.53 -28.15
CA VAL A 148 4.13 5.53 -27.69
C VAL A 148 3.21 5.24 -28.87
N ARG A 149 2.45 4.15 -28.83
CA ARG A 149 1.39 3.89 -29.80
C ARG A 149 0.10 4.58 -29.33
N ASN A 150 -0.41 5.53 -30.11
CA ASN A 150 -1.73 6.09 -29.92
C ASN A 150 -2.77 5.24 -30.67
N THR A 151 -3.60 4.50 -29.94
CA THR A 151 -4.85 3.92 -30.45
C THR A 151 -6.03 4.62 -29.80
N LEU A 152 -7.25 4.28 -30.22
CA LEU A 152 -8.51 4.83 -29.69
C LEU A 152 -8.69 4.62 -28.16
N GLU A 153 -7.80 3.86 -27.51
CA GLU A 153 -7.88 3.41 -26.11
C GLU A 153 -6.80 4.03 -25.17
N GLY A 154 -5.95 4.93 -25.67
CA GLY A 154 -4.92 5.61 -24.87
C GLY A 154 -3.47 5.28 -25.25
N PRO A 155 -2.48 5.97 -24.66
CA PRO A 155 -1.06 5.80 -25.00
C PRO A 155 -0.48 4.54 -24.37
N ARG A 156 0.01 3.61 -25.19
CA ARG A 156 0.70 2.39 -24.73
C ARG A 156 2.21 2.53 -24.87
N VAL A 157 2.96 2.05 -23.88
CA VAL A 157 4.42 2.00 -23.92
C VAL A 157 4.84 0.70 -24.62
N PHE A 158 5.52 0.82 -25.75
CA PHE A 158 6.08 -0.29 -26.51
C PHE A 158 7.60 -0.34 -26.35
N VAL A 159 8.12 -1.50 -25.95
CA VAL A 159 9.57 -1.75 -25.85
C VAL A 159 10.04 -2.38 -27.16
N GLN A 160 10.93 -1.70 -27.90
CA GLN A 160 11.29 -2.09 -29.27
C GLN A 160 12.20 -3.32 -29.35
N ASP A 161 13.10 -3.51 -28.38
CA ASP A 161 14.18 -4.51 -28.42
C ASP A 161 13.94 -5.71 -27.47
N VAL A 162 12.71 -6.22 -27.44
CA VAL A 162 12.35 -7.42 -26.66
C VAL A 162 13.32 -8.58 -26.92
N PRO A 163 13.80 -8.87 -28.16
CA PRO A 163 14.72 -9.97 -28.46
C PRO A 163 16.17 -9.84 -27.95
N LEU A 164 16.70 -8.62 -27.82
CA LEU A 164 18.09 -8.37 -27.38
C LEU A 164 18.22 -8.36 -25.84
N LEU A 165 17.11 -8.18 -25.12
CA LEU A 165 17.00 -8.31 -23.67
C LEU A 165 16.91 -9.77 -23.19
N ILE A 166 16.84 -10.74 -24.12
CA ILE A 166 16.50 -12.16 -23.87
C ILE A 166 17.69 -13.01 -23.40
N GLU A 167 18.94 -12.60 -23.62
CA GLU A 167 20.09 -13.50 -23.47
C GLU A 167 20.69 -13.60 -22.04
N GLY A 168 20.00 -13.10 -20.99
CA GLY A 168 20.62 -13.01 -19.65
C GLY A 168 19.78 -13.32 -18.42
N THR A 169 18.47 -13.55 -18.51
CA THR A 169 17.57 -13.72 -17.33
C THR A 169 16.64 -14.93 -17.45
N GLU A 170 16.38 -15.61 -16.32
CA GLU A 170 15.26 -16.56 -16.20
C GLU A 170 13.96 -15.81 -16.46
N ASN A 171 13.29 -16.10 -17.57
CA ASN A 171 12.06 -15.45 -18.01
C ASN A 171 10.94 -16.49 -18.06
N ASP A 172 9.86 -16.27 -17.31
CA ASP A 172 8.67 -17.12 -17.34
C ASP A 172 7.65 -16.58 -18.34
N THR A 173 7.08 -17.49 -19.12
CA THR A 173 5.99 -17.17 -20.05
C THR A 173 4.67 -17.63 -19.46
N LEU A 174 3.70 -16.72 -19.41
CA LEU A 174 2.34 -16.98 -18.96
C LEU A 174 1.39 -17.02 -20.17
N GLY A 175 0.46 -17.96 -20.16
CA GLY A 175 -0.50 -18.20 -21.22
C GLY A 175 -1.96 -18.23 -20.72
N PRO A 176 -2.89 -18.64 -21.59
CA PRO A 176 -4.32 -18.56 -21.31
C PRO A 176 -4.73 -19.34 -20.05
N GLY A 177 -5.63 -18.75 -19.26
CA GLY A 177 -6.11 -19.29 -17.99
C GLY A 177 -5.24 -18.95 -16.78
N GLN A 178 -4.02 -18.43 -16.97
CA GLN A 178 -3.16 -18.02 -15.87
C GLN A 178 -3.47 -16.60 -15.39
N LEU A 179 -3.43 -16.42 -14.07
CA LEU A 179 -3.61 -15.13 -13.38
C LEU A 179 -2.25 -14.59 -12.93
N PHE A 180 -2.06 -13.28 -13.03
CA PHE A 180 -0.90 -12.58 -12.45
C PHE A 180 -1.28 -11.22 -11.87
N GLY A 181 -0.42 -10.70 -10.98
CA GLY A 181 -0.61 -9.40 -10.34
C GLY A 181 -1.61 -9.40 -9.18
N GLU A 182 -2.23 -10.53 -8.88
CA GLU A 182 -3.08 -10.76 -7.72
C GLU A 182 -2.36 -10.44 -6.41
N TYR A 183 -1.09 -10.84 -6.27
CA TYR A 183 -0.32 -10.59 -5.05
C TYR A 183 -0.17 -9.11 -4.73
N ALA A 184 0.25 -8.30 -5.71
CA ALA A 184 0.44 -6.87 -5.51
C ALA A 184 -0.91 -6.16 -5.29
N ALA A 185 -1.99 -6.61 -5.95
CA ALA A 185 -3.34 -6.10 -5.68
C ALA A 185 -3.81 -6.41 -4.25
N LEU A 186 -3.51 -7.62 -3.74
CA LEU A 186 -3.90 -8.09 -2.41
C LEU A 186 -3.09 -7.47 -1.28
N THR A 187 -1.78 -7.60 -1.38
CA THR A 187 -0.84 -7.09 -0.37
C THR A 187 -0.59 -5.59 -0.51
N ARG A 188 -1.11 -4.98 -1.59
CA ARG A 188 -1.01 -3.55 -1.89
C ARG A 188 0.43 -3.09 -1.93
N SER A 189 1.27 -4.00 -2.40
CA SER A 189 2.70 -3.80 -2.58
C SER A 189 3.00 -3.29 -3.98
N GLN A 190 4.26 -2.92 -4.15
CA GLN A 190 4.81 -2.73 -5.48
C GLN A 190 4.85 -4.08 -6.22
N ARG A 191 4.73 -4.00 -7.55
CA ARG A 191 4.86 -5.13 -8.46
C ARG A 191 6.30 -5.64 -8.40
N PRO A 192 6.53 -6.94 -8.20
CA PRO A 192 7.88 -7.51 -8.09
C PRO A 192 8.57 -7.70 -9.45
N ALA A 193 7.84 -7.55 -10.56
CA ALA A 193 8.35 -7.83 -11.90
C ALA A 193 7.64 -6.97 -12.95
N THR A 194 8.29 -6.85 -14.11
CA THR A 194 7.70 -6.24 -15.33
C THR A 194 7.05 -7.33 -16.18
N VAL A 195 5.91 -7.06 -16.80
CA VAL A 195 5.19 -8.00 -17.68
C VAL A 195 4.95 -7.36 -19.04
N LEU A 196 5.38 -8.05 -20.10
CA LEU A 196 5.25 -7.62 -21.50
C LEU A 196 4.38 -8.62 -22.28
N ALA A 197 3.60 -8.16 -23.24
CA ALA A 197 2.92 -9.05 -24.17
C ALA A 197 3.93 -9.66 -25.16
N GLU A 198 3.93 -10.98 -25.31
CA GLU A 198 4.82 -11.70 -26.24
C GLU A 198 4.15 -11.93 -27.58
N SER A 199 2.85 -12.24 -27.56
CA SER A 199 2.00 -12.33 -28.75
C SER A 199 0.89 -11.27 -28.71
N ASP A 200 0.05 -11.24 -29.74
CA ASP A 200 -1.27 -10.62 -29.57
C ASP A 200 -1.97 -11.38 -28.42
N ALA A 201 -2.37 -10.65 -27.38
CA ALA A 201 -2.87 -11.23 -26.15
C ALA A 201 -4.11 -10.48 -25.67
N VAL A 202 -5.12 -11.21 -25.19
CA VAL A 202 -6.35 -10.61 -24.65
C VAL A 202 -6.41 -10.93 -23.17
N LEU A 203 -6.44 -9.90 -22.33
CA LEU A 203 -6.40 -10.03 -20.88
C LEU A 203 -7.65 -9.39 -20.27
N VAL A 204 -8.14 -9.99 -19.18
CA VAL A 204 -9.11 -9.37 -18.28
C VAL A 204 -8.35 -8.73 -17.14
N GLU A 205 -8.49 -7.42 -16.99
CA GLU A 205 -8.05 -6.73 -15.79
C GLU A 205 -9.21 -6.68 -14.78
N ILE A 206 -8.95 -7.19 -13.58
CA ILE A 206 -9.86 -7.21 -12.45
C ILE A 206 -9.34 -6.21 -11.42
N ARG A 207 -10.11 -5.14 -11.16
CA ARG A 207 -9.74 -4.16 -10.14
C ARG A 207 -9.82 -4.78 -8.73
N TRP A 208 -9.11 -4.19 -7.77
CA TRP A 208 -9.11 -4.60 -6.36
C TRP A 208 -10.50 -4.88 -5.79
N GLN A 209 -11.48 -4.00 -6.00
CA GLN A 209 -12.82 -4.14 -5.45
C GLN A 209 -13.53 -5.41 -5.96
N GLY A 210 -13.38 -5.70 -7.25
CA GLY A 210 -13.88 -6.93 -7.86
C GLY A 210 -13.14 -8.15 -7.32
N LEU A 211 -11.80 -8.11 -7.30
CA LEU A 211 -10.97 -9.21 -6.80
C LEU A 211 -11.28 -9.56 -5.34
N ARG A 212 -11.35 -8.54 -4.46
CA ARG A 212 -11.72 -8.69 -3.05
C ARG A 212 -13.09 -9.33 -2.89
N ASP A 213 -14.09 -8.85 -3.63
CA ASP A 213 -15.45 -9.36 -3.54
C ASP A 213 -15.56 -10.80 -4.08
N LEU A 214 -14.78 -11.16 -5.11
CA LEU A 214 -14.64 -12.54 -5.59
C LEU A 214 -13.98 -13.44 -4.52
N MET A 215 -12.86 -13.02 -3.94
CA MET A 215 -12.11 -13.80 -2.92
C MET A 215 -12.85 -13.95 -1.59
N ARG A 216 -13.68 -12.98 -1.21
CA ARG A 216 -14.50 -13.07 0.01
C ARG A 216 -15.57 -14.15 -0.12
N ARG A 217 -16.04 -14.40 -1.34
CA ARG A 217 -17.19 -15.27 -1.62
C ARG A 217 -16.80 -16.60 -2.24
N THR A 218 -15.55 -16.75 -2.68
CA THR A 218 -15.08 -17.93 -3.42
C THR A 218 -13.80 -18.49 -2.77
N PRO A 219 -13.91 -19.43 -1.82
CA PRO A 219 -12.75 -20.04 -1.16
C PRO A 219 -11.76 -20.69 -2.13
N ALA A 220 -12.25 -21.42 -3.14
CA ALA A 220 -11.40 -22.07 -4.14
C ALA A 220 -10.51 -21.07 -4.93
N LEU A 221 -11.03 -19.87 -5.23
CA LEU A 221 -10.23 -18.83 -5.88
C LEU A 221 -9.13 -18.29 -4.96
N ARG A 222 -9.38 -18.21 -3.65
CA ARG A 222 -8.36 -17.80 -2.67
C ARG A 222 -7.23 -18.82 -2.61
N GLU A 223 -7.58 -20.10 -2.47
CA GLU A 223 -6.60 -21.20 -2.46
C GLU A 223 -5.78 -21.21 -3.76
N HIS A 224 -6.43 -20.99 -4.90
CA HIS A 224 -5.73 -20.89 -6.20
C HIS A 224 -4.74 -19.72 -6.25
N ILE A 225 -5.12 -18.54 -5.75
CA ILE A 225 -4.24 -17.37 -5.69
C ILE A 225 -3.05 -17.61 -4.74
N GLU A 226 -3.29 -18.23 -3.59
CA GLU A 226 -2.22 -18.58 -2.65
C GLU A 226 -1.22 -19.56 -3.26
N GLU A 227 -1.71 -20.54 -4.03
CA GLU A 227 -0.87 -21.50 -4.75
C GLU A 227 -0.05 -20.81 -5.86
N LEU A 228 -0.66 -19.91 -6.65
CA LEU A 228 0.07 -19.10 -7.63
C LEU A 228 1.17 -18.25 -6.97
N TYR A 229 0.88 -17.68 -5.80
CA TYR A 229 1.88 -16.93 -5.05
C TYR A 229 3.05 -17.82 -4.60
N ARG A 230 2.77 -19.04 -4.11
CA ARG A 230 3.79 -20.02 -3.73
C ARG A 230 4.70 -20.36 -4.91
N GLN A 231 4.11 -20.58 -6.08
CA GLN A 231 4.83 -20.93 -7.31
C GLN A 231 5.68 -19.77 -7.84
N ASN A 232 5.13 -18.56 -7.87
CA ASN A 232 5.69 -17.47 -8.68
C ASN A 232 6.47 -16.42 -7.87
N SER A 233 6.01 -16.09 -6.65
CA SER A 233 6.47 -14.88 -5.94
C SER A 233 7.08 -15.17 -4.57
N LEU A 234 6.74 -16.30 -3.95
CA LEU A 234 7.28 -16.65 -2.64
C LEU A 234 8.81 -16.80 -2.68
N ARG A 235 9.36 -17.39 -3.74
CA ARG A 235 10.81 -17.53 -3.91
C ARG A 235 11.55 -16.19 -3.89
N VAL A 236 11.01 -15.21 -4.60
CA VAL A 236 11.58 -13.84 -4.67
C VAL A 236 11.54 -13.21 -3.28
N HIS A 237 10.39 -13.28 -2.60
CA HIS A 237 10.23 -12.76 -1.24
C HIS A 237 11.20 -13.42 -0.25
N LEU A 238 11.30 -14.75 -0.28
CA LEU A 238 12.22 -15.48 0.58
C LEU A 238 13.67 -15.09 0.28
N ARG A 239 14.05 -14.92 -0.99
CA ARG A 239 15.40 -14.47 -1.37
C ARG A 239 15.72 -13.04 -0.89
N GLU A 240 14.75 -12.14 -0.86
CA GLU A 240 14.91 -10.79 -0.29
C GLU A 240 15.08 -10.81 1.24
N THR A 241 14.72 -11.91 1.89
CA THR A 241 14.90 -12.07 3.34
C THR A 241 16.36 -12.37 3.63
N PRO A 242 17.09 -11.53 4.39
CA PRO A 242 18.55 -11.68 4.49
C PRO A 242 19.03 -12.97 5.15
N LEU A 243 18.19 -13.60 5.98
CA LEU A 243 18.44 -14.95 6.54
C LEU A 243 18.55 -16.03 5.45
N LEU A 244 17.87 -15.84 4.32
CA LEU A 244 17.72 -16.82 3.25
C LEU A 244 18.42 -16.41 1.95
N ALA A 245 19.01 -15.21 1.92
CA ALA A 245 19.57 -14.59 0.72
C ALA A 245 20.73 -15.40 0.09
N SER A 246 21.47 -16.17 0.90
CA SER A 246 22.59 -17.01 0.46
C SER A 246 22.17 -18.40 -0.04
N LEU A 247 20.89 -18.77 0.09
CA LEU A 247 20.40 -20.09 -0.30
C LEU A 247 20.31 -20.24 -1.82
N THR A 248 20.63 -21.45 -2.29
CA THR A 248 20.46 -21.81 -3.70
C THR A 248 18.98 -21.88 -4.07
N SER A 249 18.69 -21.75 -5.37
CA SER A 249 17.34 -21.88 -5.92
C SER A 249 16.60 -23.15 -5.45
N LYS A 250 17.29 -24.30 -5.38
CA LYS A 250 16.72 -25.59 -4.95
C LYS A 250 16.40 -25.62 -3.45
N GLN A 251 17.22 -24.98 -2.62
CA GLN A 251 16.95 -24.88 -1.18
C GLN A 251 15.78 -23.93 -0.92
N LEU A 252 15.72 -22.80 -1.62
CA LEU A 252 14.60 -21.88 -1.54
C LEU A 252 13.29 -22.55 -1.94
N ASP A 253 13.29 -23.47 -2.91
CA ASP A 253 12.10 -24.25 -3.29
C ASP A 253 11.63 -25.14 -2.14
N ALA A 254 12.54 -25.88 -1.51
CA ALA A 254 12.20 -26.71 -0.37
C ALA A 254 11.71 -25.89 0.84
N VAL A 255 12.32 -24.73 1.09
CA VAL A 255 11.85 -23.80 2.14
C VAL A 255 10.46 -23.24 1.78
N ALA A 256 10.24 -22.88 0.52
CA ALA A 256 8.96 -22.38 0.02
C ALA A 256 7.85 -23.42 0.17
N GLU A 257 8.12 -24.69 -0.09
CA GLU A 257 7.18 -25.80 0.12
C GLU A 257 6.82 -25.97 1.62
N ALA A 258 7.81 -25.87 2.51
CA ALA A 258 7.60 -26.00 3.96
C ALA A 258 6.95 -24.76 4.61
N THR A 259 6.98 -23.60 3.94
CA THR A 259 6.50 -22.34 4.50
C THR A 259 4.98 -22.33 4.64
N LEU A 260 4.49 -21.95 5.83
CA LEU A 260 3.08 -21.82 6.16
C LEU A 260 2.62 -20.36 6.08
N PHE A 261 1.40 -20.15 5.61
CA PHE A 261 0.78 -18.83 5.52
C PHE A 261 -0.15 -18.64 6.71
N GLU A 262 0.01 -17.53 7.42
CA GLU A 262 -0.87 -17.18 8.54
C GLU A 262 -1.45 -15.78 8.36
N SER A 263 -2.73 -15.64 8.65
CA SER A 263 -3.42 -14.35 8.69
C SER A 263 -4.04 -14.17 10.08
N HIS A 264 -3.77 -13.03 10.70
CA HIS A 264 -4.20 -12.71 12.06
C HIS A 264 -4.93 -11.36 12.09
N GLY A 265 -5.99 -11.27 12.89
CA GLY A 265 -6.84 -10.07 13.01
C GLY A 265 -7.90 -9.95 11.90
N GLU A 266 -8.69 -8.87 11.94
CA GLU A 266 -9.78 -8.62 10.99
C GLU A 266 -9.45 -7.50 9.99
N PHE A 267 -9.96 -7.62 8.75
CA PHE A 267 -9.81 -6.59 7.71
C PHE A 267 -10.52 -5.28 8.08
N ASP A 268 -11.62 -5.36 8.84
CA ASP A 268 -12.42 -4.22 9.31
C ASP A 268 -12.06 -3.83 10.77
N TRP A 269 -10.77 -3.85 11.11
CA TRP A 269 -10.24 -3.57 12.47
C TRP A 269 -10.50 -2.15 13.01
N GLN A 270 -11.17 -1.27 12.25
CA GLN A 270 -11.55 0.08 12.66
C GLN A 270 -12.31 0.07 13.99
N ASP A 271 -13.29 -0.83 14.11
CA ASP A 271 -14.16 -0.93 15.28
C ASP A 271 -13.37 -1.37 16.52
N GLU A 272 -12.43 -2.29 16.35
CA GLU A 272 -11.50 -2.71 17.41
C GLU A 272 -10.57 -1.57 17.84
N TYR A 273 -10.05 -0.79 16.88
CA TYR A 273 -9.16 0.34 17.14
C TYR A 273 -9.84 1.47 17.91
N GLU A 274 -11.06 1.87 17.52
CA GLU A 274 -11.81 2.88 18.26
C GLU A 274 -12.07 2.45 19.71
N GLN A 275 -12.39 1.17 19.92
CA GLN A 275 -12.61 0.60 21.25
C GLN A 275 -11.32 0.50 22.07
N ALA A 276 -10.18 0.24 21.42
CA ALA A 276 -8.86 0.20 22.07
C ALA A 276 -8.39 1.58 22.53
N ILE A 277 -8.61 2.64 21.73
CA ILE A 277 -8.25 4.02 22.10
C ILE A 277 -9.07 4.57 23.27
N LYS A 278 -10.35 4.17 23.37
CA LYS A 278 -11.24 4.62 24.45
C LYS A 278 -10.99 3.89 25.80
N GLY A 279 -10.14 2.85 25.83
CA GLY A 279 -9.80 2.06 27.02
C GLY A 279 -8.69 2.66 27.91
N ARG A 280 -8.40 2.03 29.06
CA ARG A 280 -7.25 2.40 29.90
C ARG A 280 -5.93 1.97 29.25
N ARG A 281 -4.87 2.78 29.41
CA ARG A 281 -3.49 2.39 29.06
C ARG A 281 -3.13 1.06 29.72
N GLY A 282 -2.74 0.06 28.93
CA GLY A 282 -2.45 -1.31 29.37
C GLY A 282 -3.47 -2.37 28.92
N ASP A 283 -4.77 -2.04 28.88
CA ASP A 283 -5.81 -2.98 28.44
C ASP A 283 -5.76 -3.28 26.93
N ALA A 284 -5.16 -2.37 26.16
CA ALA A 284 -5.06 -2.48 24.70
C ALA A 284 -4.20 -3.68 24.26
N VAL A 285 -3.13 -4.01 24.99
CA VAL A 285 -2.24 -5.13 24.65
C VAL A 285 -2.97 -6.47 24.80
N GLY A 286 -3.85 -6.59 25.80
CA GLY A 286 -4.61 -7.82 26.06
C GLY A 286 -5.69 -8.12 25.01
N ARG A 287 -6.13 -7.12 24.24
CA ARG A 287 -7.13 -7.28 23.17
C ARG A 287 -6.50 -7.59 21.81
N GLU A 288 -5.22 -7.30 21.63
CA GLU A 288 -4.51 -7.61 20.39
C GLU A 288 -4.37 -9.12 20.24
N PRO A 289 -4.71 -9.69 19.06
CA PRO A 289 -4.55 -11.11 18.80
C PRO A 289 -3.12 -11.56 19.09
N LEU A 290 -2.99 -12.54 19.99
CA LEU A 290 -1.71 -13.13 20.36
C LEU A 290 -1.29 -14.12 19.28
N ILE A 291 -0.11 -13.90 18.69
CA ILE A 291 0.46 -14.78 17.65
C ILE A 291 1.47 -15.73 18.31
N VAL A 292 2.37 -15.18 19.13
CA VAL A 292 3.38 -15.94 19.88
C VAL A 292 3.35 -15.47 21.34
N GLU A 293 3.39 -16.42 22.26
CA GLU A 293 3.45 -16.14 23.69
C GLU A 293 4.85 -16.41 24.26
N GLU A 294 5.36 -15.46 25.03
CA GLU A 294 6.59 -15.62 25.81
C GLU A 294 6.50 -16.84 26.73
N GLY A 295 7.58 -17.63 26.76
CA GLY A 295 7.73 -18.85 27.52
C GLY A 295 7.22 -20.10 26.82
N GLN A 296 6.53 -19.98 25.68
CA GLN A 296 6.15 -21.13 24.85
C GLN A 296 7.33 -21.63 24.02
N PRO A 297 7.37 -22.92 23.66
CA PRO A 297 8.37 -23.46 22.75
C PRO A 297 8.42 -22.70 21.42
N SER A 298 9.62 -22.40 20.93
CA SER A 298 9.82 -21.88 19.58
C SER A 298 9.57 -22.97 18.54
N ASP A 299 8.75 -22.64 17.55
CA ASP A 299 8.33 -23.52 16.46
C ASP A 299 8.78 -23.02 15.07
N GLY A 300 9.54 -21.92 15.02
CA GLY A 300 10.22 -21.44 13.82
C GLY A 300 10.34 -19.91 13.73
N VAL A 301 10.60 -19.43 12.51
CA VAL A 301 10.76 -18.01 12.20
C VAL A 301 9.50 -17.46 11.53
N LEU A 302 9.05 -16.29 11.99
CA LEU A 302 7.91 -15.57 11.44
C LEU A 302 8.39 -14.36 10.64
N LEU A 303 8.03 -14.30 9.35
CA LEU A 303 8.30 -13.16 8.48
C LEU A 303 7.03 -12.34 8.28
N VAL A 304 7.08 -11.03 8.54
CA VAL A 304 5.94 -10.14 8.33
C VAL A 304 5.77 -9.87 6.85
N ARG A 305 4.71 -10.40 6.25
CA ARG A 305 4.38 -10.21 4.83
C ARG A 305 3.64 -8.89 4.59
N SER A 306 2.67 -8.59 5.45
CA SER A 306 1.92 -7.33 5.47
C SER A 306 1.36 -7.05 6.86
N GLY A 307 1.10 -5.77 7.15
CA GLY A 307 0.64 -5.33 8.46
C GLY A 307 1.80 -5.05 9.43
N PHE A 308 1.46 -4.94 10.72
CA PHE A 308 2.40 -4.65 11.80
C PHE A 308 2.16 -5.54 13.00
N VAL A 309 3.22 -5.91 13.68
CA VAL A 309 3.17 -6.69 14.92
C VAL A 309 3.89 -5.97 16.06
N ARG A 310 3.38 -6.13 17.28
CA ARG A 310 4.03 -5.70 18.52
C ARG A 310 4.87 -6.83 19.07
N VAL A 311 6.11 -6.52 19.42
CA VAL A 311 6.99 -7.38 20.21
C VAL A 311 7.01 -6.87 21.64
N SER A 312 6.66 -7.74 22.59
CA SER A 312 6.50 -7.35 23.99
C SER A 312 7.00 -8.43 24.94
N GLN A 313 7.34 -8.04 26.16
CA GLN A 313 7.75 -8.93 27.24
C GLN A 313 6.84 -8.73 28.45
N ARG A 314 6.55 -9.77 29.21
CA ARG A 314 5.86 -9.68 30.49
C ARG A 314 6.74 -8.90 31.48
N PHE A 315 6.18 -7.85 32.09
CA PHE A 315 6.88 -7.03 33.07
C PHE A 315 5.93 -6.60 34.18
N GLY A 316 6.17 -7.09 35.40
CA GLY A 316 5.23 -6.92 36.52
C GLY A 316 3.87 -7.57 36.22
N GLY A 317 2.79 -6.81 36.40
CA GLY A 317 1.41 -7.26 36.09
C GLY A 317 0.93 -6.92 34.68
N GLY A 318 1.83 -6.50 33.77
CA GLY A 318 1.47 -6.08 32.42
C GLY A 318 2.52 -6.48 31.38
N HIS A 319 2.47 -5.81 30.23
CA HIS A 319 3.41 -6.03 29.13
C HIS A 319 4.25 -4.77 28.90
N ARG A 320 5.56 -4.96 28.73
CA ARG A 320 6.49 -3.93 28.26
C ARG A 320 6.73 -4.13 26.77
N THR A 321 6.46 -3.10 25.98
CA THR A 321 6.80 -3.11 24.56
C THR A 321 8.31 -3.05 24.38
N ILE A 322 8.86 -3.98 23.59
CA ILE A 322 10.27 -4.04 23.22
C ILE A 322 10.49 -3.44 21.83
N ALA A 323 9.68 -3.85 20.85
CA ALA A 323 9.82 -3.40 19.47
C ALA A 323 8.50 -3.53 18.69
N TYR A 324 8.54 -3.06 17.45
CA TYR A 324 7.46 -3.20 16.48
C TYR A 324 8.05 -3.61 15.14
N LEU A 325 7.41 -4.57 14.47
CA LEU A 325 7.88 -5.11 13.20
C LEU A 325 6.81 -4.89 12.13
N GLY A 326 7.22 -4.38 10.97
CA GLY A 326 6.39 -4.25 9.78
C GLY A 326 6.87 -5.17 8.67
N LYS A 327 6.34 -5.00 7.46
CA LYS A 327 6.69 -5.79 6.27
C LYS A 327 8.21 -6.01 6.11
N GLY A 328 8.60 -7.24 5.77
CA GLY A 328 9.99 -7.65 5.48
C GLY A 328 10.85 -7.90 6.72
N ARG A 329 10.26 -7.84 7.92
CA ARG A 329 10.97 -8.05 9.19
C ARG A 329 10.64 -9.43 9.74
N ALA A 330 11.59 -10.01 10.47
CA ALA A 330 11.49 -11.36 11.01
C ALA A 330 11.41 -11.36 12.55
N PHE A 331 10.76 -12.37 13.12
CA PHE A 331 10.68 -12.65 14.55
C PHE A 331 11.04 -14.12 14.83
N GLY A 332 11.70 -14.38 15.97
CA GLY A 332 12.08 -15.75 16.40
C GLY A 332 13.38 -16.27 15.80
N VAL A 333 14.16 -15.45 15.10
CA VAL A 333 15.40 -15.88 14.42
C VAL A 333 16.46 -16.32 15.43
N ALA A 334 16.67 -15.55 16.50
CA ALA A 334 17.70 -15.86 17.49
C ALA A 334 17.35 -17.15 18.24
N GLU A 335 16.11 -17.32 18.66
CA GLU A 335 15.61 -18.53 19.33
C GLU A 335 15.73 -19.76 18.42
N SER A 336 15.45 -19.59 17.12
CA SER A 336 15.59 -20.67 16.14
C SER A 336 17.06 -21.09 15.95
N VAL A 337 17.98 -20.13 15.93
CA VAL A 337 19.42 -20.38 15.87
C VAL A 337 19.95 -21.03 17.15
N GLU A 338 19.49 -20.57 18.31
CA GLU A 338 19.85 -21.14 19.61
C GLU A 338 19.36 -22.59 19.74
N SER A 339 18.13 -22.86 19.28
CA SER A 339 17.57 -24.21 19.20
C SER A 339 18.43 -25.13 18.34
N TYR A 340 18.88 -24.63 17.18
CA TYR A 340 19.77 -25.37 16.28
C TYR A 340 21.15 -25.65 16.92
N ARG A 341 21.76 -24.69 17.64
CA ARG A 341 23.05 -24.89 18.30
C ARG A 341 22.99 -25.86 19.46
N SER A 342 21.99 -25.68 20.31
CA SER A 342 21.82 -26.48 21.53
C SER A 342 21.24 -27.86 21.24
N GLN A 343 20.64 -28.07 20.06
CA GLN A 343 19.87 -29.25 19.70
C GLN A 343 18.73 -29.50 20.70
N GLN A 344 18.15 -28.42 21.24
CA GLN A 344 17.08 -28.42 22.22
C GLN A 344 16.05 -27.36 21.84
N VAL A 345 14.79 -27.65 22.10
CA VAL A 345 13.72 -26.67 21.87
C VAL A 345 13.88 -25.53 22.87
N VAL A 346 14.11 -24.33 22.36
CA VAL A 346 14.22 -23.10 23.15
C VAL A 346 12.86 -22.44 23.25
N ASN A 347 12.55 -21.85 24.41
CA ASN A 347 11.32 -21.10 24.60
C ASN A 347 11.47 -19.66 24.09
N GLN A 348 10.39 -19.13 23.56
CA GLN A 348 10.27 -17.73 23.14
C GLN A 348 10.52 -16.80 24.32
N GLU A 349 11.45 -15.87 24.18
CA GLU A 349 11.70 -14.87 25.23
C GLU A 349 10.72 -13.70 25.18
N LEU A 350 10.07 -13.52 24.03
CA LEU A 350 9.21 -12.40 23.71
C LEU A 350 7.87 -12.88 23.18
N SER A 351 6.84 -12.07 23.39
CA SER A 351 5.51 -12.27 22.82
C SER A 351 5.33 -11.43 21.56
N LEU A 352 4.64 -11.99 20.56
CA LEU A 352 4.27 -11.33 19.31
C LEU A 352 2.75 -11.16 19.21
N ARG A 353 2.28 -9.96 18.90
CA ARG A 353 0.84 -9.65 18.80
C ARG A 353 0.50 -8.88 17.53
N ALA A 354 -0.63 -9.20 16.91
CA ALA A 354 -1.11 -8.54 15.70
C ALA A 354 -1.64 -7.14 16.01
N LEU A 355 -1.28 -6.17 15.18
CA LEU A 355 -1.77 -4.80 15.27
C LEU A 355 -2.76 -4.53 14.13
N GLY A 356 -4.00 -5.00 14.30
CA GLY A 356 -5.00 -5.04 13.23
C GLY A 356 -4.81 -6.28 12.37
N TYR A 357 -4.94 -6.13 11.05
CA TYR A 357 -4.70 -7.23 10.10
C TYR A 357 -3.21 -7.42 9.82
N VAL A 358 -2.74 -8.67 9.93
CA VAL A 358 -1.35 -9.06 9.65
C VAL A 358 -1.34 -10.36 8.85
N ASP A 359 -0.52 -10.40 7.80
CA ASP A 359 -0.14 -11.66 7.17
C ASP A 359 1.31 -11.98 7.50
N LEU A 360 1.56 -13.24 7.85
CA LEU A 360 2.87 -13.77 8.18
C LEU A 360 3.20 -14.98 7.30
N LEU A 361 4.50 -15.18 7.07
CA LEU A 361 5.04 -16.44 6.57
C LEU A 361 5.76 -17.10 7.75
N ARG A 362 5.34 -18.31 8.13
CA ARG A 362 6.06 -19.12 9.12
C ARG A 362 6.95 -20.12 8.40
N ILE A 363 8.24 -20.07 8.67
CA ILE A 363 9.18 -21.11 8.28
C ILE A 363 9.37 -22.02 9.49
N PRO A 364 8.89 -23.29 9.44
CA PRO A 364 8.98 -24.20 10.58
C PRO A 364 10.43 -24.43 11.02
N GLN A 365 10.64 -24.64 12.32
CA GLN A 365 11.96 -24.91 12.89
C GLN A 365 12.67 -26.07 12.19
N GLU A 366 11.97 -27.17 11.93
CA GLU A 366 12.51 -28.33 11.22
C GLU A 366 13.08 -27.97 9.83
N ALA A 367 12.37 -27.13 9.08
CA ALA A 367 12.81 -26.66 7.77
C ALA A 367 14.07 -25.77 7.88
N LEU A 368 14.14 -24.93 8.92
CA LEU A 368 15.31 -24.09 9.16
C LEU A 368 16.55 -24.94 9.50
N GLU A 369 16.40 -25.92 10.39
CA GLU A 369 17.48 -26.79 10.84
C GLU A 369 18.01 -27.71 9.75
N THR A 370 17.17 -28.11 8.80
CA THR A 370 17.54 -29.04 7.72
C THR A 370 17.95 -28.34 6.44
N LEU A 371 17.33 -27.22 6.08
CA LEU A 371 17.47 -26.57 4.77
C LEU A 371 18.21 -25.23 4.80
N VAL A 372 18.29 -24.57 5.97
CA VAL A 372 18.81 -23.20 6.07
C VAL A 372 20.11 -23.15 6.88
N PHE A 373 20.05 -23.43 8.18
CA PHE A 373 21.18 -23.26 9.09
C PHE A 373 22.44 -24.09 8.75
N PRO A 374 22.34 -25.32 8.20
CA PRO A 374 23.54 -26.08 7.77
C PRO A 374 24.35 -25.40 6.67
N HIS A 375 23.77 -24.43 5.98
CA HIS A 375 24.38 -23.73 4.84
C HIS A 375 24.86 -22.32 5.18
N LEU A 376 24.62 -21.85 6.41
CA LEU A 376 25.13 -20.58 6.89
C LEU A 376 26.54 -20.75 7.48
N SER A 377 27.39 -19.76 7.27
CA SER A 377 28.70 -19.71 7.93
C SER A 377 28.54 -19.47 9.43
N GLN A 378 29.53 -19.89 10.22
CA GLN A 378 29.52 -19.67 11.67
C GLN A 378 29.35 -18.18 12.03
N GLN A 379 29.96 -17.28 11.27
CA GLN A 379 29.85 -15.83 11.47
C GLN A 379 28.43 -15.32 11.20
N GLU A 380 27.72 -15.87 10.21
CA GLU A 380 26.32 -15.54 9.97
C GLU A 380 25.44 -16.05 11.11
N ILE A 381 25.67 -17.28 11.57
CA ILE A 381 24.93 -17.85 12.70
C ILE A 381 25.16 -17.02 13.98
N ASP A 382 26.41 -16.65 14.28
CA ASP A 382 26.74 -15.78 15.43
C ASP A 382 26.05 -14.41 15.32
N ARG A 383 26.01 -13.83 14.10
CA ARG A 383 25.33 -12.56 13.85
C ARG A 383 23.84 -12.67 14.14
N TRP A 384 23.20 -13.74 13.69
CA TRP A 384 21.76 -13.97 13.85
C TRP A 384 21.37 -14.27 15.29
N GLU A 385 22.20 -14.99 16.03
CA GLU A 385 22.02 -15.23 17.47
C GLU A 385 22.14 -13.93 18.28
N ALA A 386 23.09 -13.06 17.92
CA ALA A 386 23.29 -11.78 18.58
C ALA A 386 22.21 -10.74 18.23
N ASP A 387 21.56 -10.84 17.08
CA ASP A 387 20.54 -9.90 16.61
C ASP A 387 19.12 -10.35 16.95
N ARG A 388 18.81 -10.35 18.26
CA ARG A 388 17.50 -10.78 18.81
C ARG A 388 16.28 -9.99 18.30
N LEU A 389 16.48 -8.83 17.69
CA LEU A 389 15.38 -7.97 17.21
C LEU A 389 15.45 -7.66 15.72
N TYR A 390 16.41 -8.24 15.00
CA TYR A 390 16.74 -7.89 13.62
C TYR A 390 16.79 -6.35 13.50
N LYS A 391 17.86 -5.71 13.98
CA LYS A 391 17.96 -4.25 14.19
C LYS A 391 17.38 -3.39 13.06
N PHE A 392 16.78 -2.28 13.47
CA PHE A 392 16.13 -1.25 12.64
C PHE A 392 16.90 -0.94 11.34
N GLY A 393 16.25 -1.21 10.20
CA GLY A 393 16.49 -0.58 8.90
C GLY A 393 17.91 -0.65 8.32
N HIS A 394 18.16 -1.61 7.43
CA HIS A 394 18.98 -1.29 6.26
C HIS A 394 18.07 -0.76 5.15
N CYS A 395 17.97 0.56 5.09
CA CYS A 395 17.78 1.25 3.82
C CYS A 395 18.89 0.80 2.86
N LYS A 396 18.56 0.75 1.56
CA LYS A 396 19.46 0.41 0.44
C LYS A 396 20.89 0.89 0.68
N CYS A 397 21.83 -0.03 0.45
CA CYS A 397 23.25 0.20 0.38
C CYS A 397 23.60 1.18 -0.75
N ASP A 398 23.57 2.48 -0.46
CA ASP A 398 24.50 3.43 -1.08
C ASP A 398 25.76 3.45 -0.22
N SER A 399 26.84 2.90 -0.78
CA SER A 399 28.16 2.88 -0.17
C SER A 399 28.70 4.31 -0.04
N LYS A 400 28.50 4.93 1.13
CA LYS A 400 29.34 5.97 1.78
C LYS A 400 28.50 6.69 2.84
N LEU A 401 28.61 6.30 4.10
CA LEU A 401 28.51 7.16 5.31
C LEU A 401 28.93 6.32 6.54
N PRO A 402 29.52 6.94 7.57
CA PRO A 402 30.34 6.24 8.57
C PRO A 402 29.50 5.51 9.63
N GLU A 403 30.05 4.41 10.12
CA GLU A 403 29.59 3.66 11.29
C GLU A 403 29.40 4.62 12.48
N SER A 404 28.17 4.81 12.94
CA SER A 404 27.92 5.43 14.25
C SER A 404 27.67 4.33 15.28
N PRO A 405 28.43 4.27 16.39
CA PRO A 405 28.19 3.33 17.47
C PRO A 405 26.92 3.74 18.22
N CYS A 406 25.90 2.88 18.19
CA CYS A 406 24.72 3.02 19.03
C CYS A 406 25.04 2.62 20.48
N GLU A 407 25.79 3.45 21.20
CA GLU A 407 25.89 3.40 22.67
C GLU A 407 25.86 4.81 23.24
N SER A 408 24.66 5.36 23.50
CA SER A 408 24.52 6.51 24.39
C SER A 408 23.36 6.27 25.38
N LYS A 409 23.73 5.95 26.63
CA LYS A 409 22.86 5.47 27.72
C LYS A 409 21.98 6.53 28.41
N THR A 410 21.68 7.67 27.79
CA THR A 410 20.95 8.77 28.48
C THR A 410 19.67 9.28 27.79
N ASN A 411 19.39 8.90 26.53
CA ASN A 411 18.19 9.35 25.79
C ASN A 411 17.16 8.24 25.49
N ASP A 412 17.32 7.05 26.07
CA ASP A 412 16.57 5.86 25.68
C ASP A 412 15.09 5.90 26.13
N THR A 413 14.80 6.49 27.30
CA THR A 413 13.43 6.57 27.85
C THR A 413 12.52 7.50 27.04
N LEU A 414 13.07 8.60 26.51
CA LEU A 414 12.33 9.58 25.70
C LEU A 414 12.03 9.02 24.30
N LYS A 415 12.95 8.21 23.76
CA LYS A 415 12.76 7.42 22.53
C LYS A 415 11.73 6.31 22.72
N GLN A 416 11.77 5.59 23.85
CA GLN A 416 10.78 4.56 24.18
C GLN A 416 9.37 5.14 24.33
N GLY A 417 9.21 6.26 25.07
CA GLY A 417 7.90 6.91 25.23
C GLY A 417 7.33 7.45 23.91
N THR A 418 8.18 7.97 23.02
CA THR A 418 7.76 8.44 21.69
C THR A 418 7.36 7.28 20.78
N LEU A 419 8.13 6.18 20.77
CA LEU A 419 7.79 4.98 20.01
C LEU A 419 6.48 4.36 20.51
N GLU A 420 6.31 4.24 21.82
CA GLU A 420 5.08 3.74 22.43
C GLU A 420 3.88 4.63 22.06
N PHE A 421 4.04 5.95 22.17
CA PHE A 421 3.05 6.92 21.69
C PHE A 421 2.67 6.71 20.21
N LEU A 422 3.67 6.56 19.32
CA LEU A 422 3.43 6.39 17.90
C LEU A 422 2.67 5.09 17.62
N VAL A 423 2.95 3.99 18.33
CA VAL A 423 2.27 2.72 18.03
C VAL A 423 0.97 2.50 18.78
N GLU A 424 0.84 2.96 20.01
CA GLU A 424 -0.46 3.00 20.72
C GLU A 424 -1.49 3.74 19.87
N ARG A 425 -1.06 4.80 19.19
CA ARG A 425 -1.90 5.57 18.27
C ARG A 425 -1.87 5.05 16.83
N ARG A 426 -1.14 3.96 16.54
CA ARG A 426 -0.93 3.36 15.21
C ARG A 426 -0.37 4.32 14.15
N LEU A 427 0.30 5.38 14.56
CA LEU A 427 0.88 6.41 13.69
C LEU A 427 2.07 5.91 12.87
N ILE A 428 2.75 4.83 13.30
CA ILE A 428 3.85 4.17 12.55
C ILE A 428 3.46 3.69 11.15
N ASN A 429 2.16 3.56 10.87
CA ASN A 429 1.67 3.23 9.54
C ASN A 429 1.84 4.42 8.57
N GLY A 430 2.04 5.64 9.07
CA GLY A 430 2.10 6.87 8.28
C GLY A 430 3.46 7.13 7.61
N GLN A 431 3.52 7.01 6.28
CA GLN A 431 4.74 7.27 5.49
C GLN A 431 5.01 8.75 5.23
N LYS A 432 3.96 9.59 5.29
CA LYS A 432 4.02 11.04 5.04
C LYS A 432 3.20 11.78 6.08
N ALA A 433 3.36 11.41 7.35
CA ALA A 433 2.66 12.07 8.45
C ALA A 433 3.10 13.52 8.57
N MET A 434 2.16 14.41 8.90
CA MET A 434 2.50 15.80 9.16
C MET A 434 2.79 15.98 10.65
N ALA A 435 4.05 16.29 10.97
CA ALA A 435 4.48 16.62 12.31
C ALA A 435 4.69 18.13 12.45
N ILE A 436 4.27 18.67 13.59
CA ILE A 436 4.52 20.06 14.00
C ILE A 436 5.41 20.04 15.23
N ASP A 437 6.48 20.82 15.16
CA ASP A 437 7.34 21.17 16.29
C ASP A 437 6.69 22.36 17.02
N LEU A 438 6.20 22.09 18.23
CA LEU A 438 5.49 23.04 19.06
C LEU A 438 6.41 24.10 19.68
N ASP A 439 7.72 23.85 19.77
CA ASP A 439 8.67 24.83 20.28
C ASP A 439 8.98 25.90 19.23
N ARG A 440 8.89 25.55 17.94
CA ARG A 440 9.06 26.48 16.81
C ARG A 440 7.73 27.08 16.32
N CYS A 441 6.60 26.40 16.52
CA CYS A 441 5.32 26.81 15.95
C CYS A 441 4.65 27.96 16.72
N THR A 442 4.58 29.14 16.12
CA THR A 442 3.87 30.32 16.65
C THR A 442 2.35 30.32 16.43
N ARG A 443 1.83 29.27 15.78
CA ARG A 443 0.43 29.12 15.40
C ARG A 443 -0.16 30.23 14.50
N CYS A 444 0.65 30.90 13.68
CA CYS A 444 0.25 32.00 12.79
C CYS A 444 -0.81 31.69 11.70
N ASP A 445 -1.14 30.40 11.48
CA ASP A 445 -2.06 29.88 10.45
C ASP A 445 -1.63 29.99 8.99
N ASP A 446 -0.40 30.38 8.69
CA ASP A 446 0.07 30.51 7.30
C ASP A 446 0.02 29.17 6.53
N CYS A 447 0.37 28.06 7.19
CA CYS A 447 0.24 26.72 6.60
C CYS A 447 -1.21 26.33 6.27
N VAL A 448 -2.19 26.77 7.08
CA VAL A 448 -3.62 26.51 6.86
C VAL A 448 -4.14 27.36 5.71
N ARG A 449 -3.81 28.67 5.71
CA ARG A 449 -4.20 29.60 4.65
C ARG A 449 -3.63 29.17 3.29
N ALA A 450 -2.36 28.77 3.24
CA ALA A 450 -1.72 28.31 2.01
C ALA A 450 -2.36 27.03 1.46
N CYS A 451 -2.71 26.09 2.34
CA CYS A 451 -3.42 24.87 1.94
C CYS A 451 -4.81 25.18 1.39
N ALA A 452 -5.60 26.00 2.09
CA ALA A 452 -6.91 26.43 1.63
C ALA A 452 -6.82 27.16 0.28
N ALA A 453 -5.90 28.12 0.16
CA ALA A 453 -5.68 28.87 -1.08
C ALA A 453 -5.28 27.98 -2.26
N THR A 454 -4.64 26.83 -2.01
CA THR A 454 -4.27 25.86 -3.05
C THR A 454 -5.46 24.97 -3.45
N HIS A 455 -6.35 24.66 -2.51
CA HIS A 455 -7.40 23.66 -2.66
C HIS A 455 -8.79 24.28 -2.53
N ASP A 456 -9.14 25.19 -3.44
CA ASP A 456 -10.48 25.76 -3.56
C ASP A 456 -11.01 26.26 -2.22
N ASN A 457 -10.22 27.05 -1.48
CA ASN A 457 -10.55 27.58 -0.16
C ASN A 457 -10.95 26.54 0.91
N ASN A 458 -10.56 25.27 0.74
CA ASN A 458 -10.75 24.23 1.74
C ASN A 458 -9.39 23.67 2.22
N PRO A 459 -8.97 23.94 3.47
CA PRO A 459 -7.76 23.34 4.01
C PRO A 459 -7.96 21.83 4.20
N ARG A 460 -7.07 21.04 3.60
CA ARG A 460 -7.12 19.56 3.60
C ARG A 460 -6.43 18.91 4.80
N PHE A 461 -6.26 19.66 5.88
CA PHE A 461 -5.75 19.20 7.17
C PHE A 461 -6.23 20.11 8.31
N VAL A 462 -6.15 19.62 9.55
CA VAL A 462 -6.44 20.40 10.77
C VAL A 462 -5.21 20.38 11.68
N ARG A 463 -4.84 21.53 12.27
CA ARG A 463 -3.71 21.67 13.21
C ARG A 463 -3.99 21.10 14.61
N GLN A 464 -4.66 19.97 14.67
CA GLN A 464 -5.01 19.23 15.87
C GLN A 464 -4.54 17.79 15.72
N GLY A 465 -4.35 17.08 16.83
CA GLY A 465 -3.96 15.68 16.82
C GLY A 465 -3.14 15.31 18.06
N PRO A 466 -2.70 14.05 18.14
CA PRO A 466 -2.00 13.53 19.31
C PRO A 466 -0.63 14.22 19.49
N ARG A 467 -0.24 14.40 20.75
CA ARG A 467 1.00 15.09 21.16
C ARG A 467 1.89 14.19 22.01
N SER A 468 3.19 14.31 21.82
CA SER A 468 4.23 13.72 22.66
C SER A 468 5.41 14.68 22.76
N GLY A 469 5.70 15.18 23.97
CA GLY A 469 6.71 16.23 24.16
C GLY A 469 6.44 17.46 23.27
N PRO A 470 7.45 17.96 22.52
CA PRO A 470 7.29 19.10 21.62
C PRO A 470 6.60 18.74 20.29
N ILE A 471 6.25 17.47 20.06
CA ILE A 471 5.73 17.01 18.77
C ILE A 471 4.20 16.95 18.81
N GLN A 472 3.56 17.49 17.77
CA GLN A 472 2.16 17.21 17.45
C GLN A 472 2.05 16.56 16.07
N ILE A 473 1.49 15.35 16.01
CA ILE A 473 1.12 14.74 14.72
C ILE A 473 -0.28 15.25 14.37
N THR A 474 -0.43 15.93 13.24
CA THR A 474 -1.70 16.58 12.89
C THR A 474 -2.67 15.64 12.18
N GLN A 475 -3.94 16.04 12.19
CA GLN A 475 -5.00 15.48 11.38
C GLN A 475 -4.82 15.88 9.91
N ALA A 476 -3.79 15.31 9.28
CA ALA A 476 -3.51 15.37 7.86
C ALA A 476 -3.28 13.95 7.36
N CYS A 477 -3.80 13.60 6.17
CA CYS A 477 -3.58 12.28 5.58
C CYS A 477 -2.09 11.91 5.62
N MET A 478 -1.79 10.74 6.20
CA MET A 478 -0.43 10.24 6.42
C MET A 478 0.07 9.39 5.24
N HIS A 479 -0.77 9.15 4.23
CA HIS A 479 -0.47 8.29 3.08
C HIS A 479 0.10 6.94 3.54
N CYS A 480 -0.67 6.25 4.39
CA CYS A 480 -0.19 5.12 5.17
C CYS A 480 0.34 3.97 4.29
N VAL A 481 1.22 3.13 4.83
CA VAL A 481 1.68 1.88 4.18
C VAL A 481 0.48 0.98 3.86
N ASP A 482 -0.41 0.82 4.84
CA ASP A 482 -1.66 0.09 4.72
C ASP A 482 -2.86 1.07 4.85
N PRO A 483 -3.37 1.62 3.73
CA PRO A 483 -4.43 2.61 3.75
C PRO A 483 -5.80 1.92 3.78
N VAL A 484 -6.35 1.71 4.97
CA VAL A 484 -7.72 1.18 5.19
C VAL A 484 -8.81 1.92 4.42
N CYS A 485 -8.66 3.24 4.25
CA CYS A 485 -9.58 4.05 3.46
C CYS A 485 -9.63 3.63 1.99
N MET A 486 -8.51 3.15 1.44
CA MET A 486 -8.41 2.61 0.09
C MET A 486 -9.10 1.24 -0.01
N ILE A 487 -8.88 0.38 1.00
CA ILE A 487 -9.47 -0.97 1.07
C ILE A 487 -11.00 -0.90 1.10
N GLY A 488 -11.54 -0.04 1.97
CA GLY A 488 -12.97 0.09 2.19
C GLY A 488 -13.70 0.81 1.05
N CYS A 489 -13.00 1.49 0.14
CA CYS A 489 -13.64 2.27 -0.92
C CYS A 489 -14.37 1.34 -1.91
N PRO A 490 -15.72 1.38 -1.97
CA PRO A 490 -16.47 0.44 -2.80
C PRO A 490 -16.34 0.72 -4.29
N THR A 491 -16.02 1.96 -4.66
CA THR A 491 -15.94 2.40 -6.07
C THR A 491 -14.51 2.46 -6.60
N GLY A 492 -13.52 2.14 -5.75
CA GLY A 492 -12.10 2.38 -6.00
C GLY A 492 -11.75 3.81 -6.36
N ALA A 493 -12.52 4.77 -5.84
CA ALA A 493 -12.19 6.18 -5.96
C ALA A 493 -10.90 6.56 -5.23
N ILE A 494 -10.48 5.76 -4.25
CA ILE A 494 -9.21 5.96 -3.56
C ILE A 494 -8.18 5.04 -4.20
N GLY A 495 -7.08 5.61 -4.68
CA GLY A 495 -5.97 4.88 -5.30
C GLY A 495 -4.63 5.39 -4.80
N ARG A 496 -3.58 4.60 -4.94
CA ARG A 496 -2.21 4.99 -4.61
C ARG A 496 -1.46 5.29 -5.89
N ASP A 497 -0.92 6.49 -6.00
CA ASP A 497 -0.10 6.86 -7.14
C ASP A 497 1.11 5.92 -7.28
N ALA A 498 1.24 5.27 -8.44
CA ALA A 498 2.23 4.23 -8.68
C ALA A 498 3.68 4.73 -8.50
N ALA A 499 3.96 5.96 -8.92
CA ALA A 499 5.30 6.54 -8.86
C ALA A 499 5.64 7.11 -7.47
N THR A 500 4.72 7.85 -6.84
CA THR A 500 5.02 8.62 -5.62
C THR A 500 4.53 7.98 -4.32
N GLY A 501 3.74 6.90 -4.42
CA GLY A 501 3.09 6.24 -3.29
C GLY A 501 2.00 7.08 -2.61
N VAL A 502 1.65 8.25 -3.16
CA VAL A 502 0.66 9.16 -2.59
C VAL A 502 -0.74 8.58 -2.81
N VAL A 503 -1.41 8.22 -1.72
CA VAL A 503 -2.85 7.89 -1.77
C VAL A 503 -3.64 9.14 -2.18
N ARG A 504 -4.55 9.05 -3.15
CA ARG A 504 -5.41 10.16 -3.65
C ARG A 504 -6.86 9.70 -3.75
N ILE A 505 -7.77 10.67 -3.74
CA ILE A 505 -9.20 10.45 -4.02
C ILE A 505 -9.48 11.01 -5.41
N ASN A 506 -10.01 10.17 -6.31
CA ASN A 506 -10.61 10.56 -7.56
C ASN A 506 -12.03 11.04 -7.29
N ASP A 507 -12.26 12.33 -7.48
CA ASP A 507 -13.55 12.96 -7.23
C ASP A 507 -14.67 12.42 -8.13
N GLN A 508 -14.37 12.03 -9.37
CA GLN A 508 -15.37 11.59 -10.35
C GLN A 508 -16.03 10.28 -9.93
N THR A 509 -15.22 9.33 -9.46
CA THR A 509 -15.67 8.02 -8.97
C THR A 509 -16.09 8.06 -7.49
N CYS A 510 -15.86 9.16 -6.78
CA CYS A 510 -16.25 9.31 -5.38
C CYS A 510 -17.75 9.53 -5.27
N ILE A 511 -18.44 8.59 -4.63
CA ILE A 511 -19.90 8.61 -4.48
C ILE A 511 -20.39 9.24 -3.16
N GLY A 512 -19.46 9.70 -2.32
CA GLY A 512 -19.83 10.30 -1.04
C GLY A 512 -20.42 9.32 -0.03
N CYS A 513 -20.01 8.05 -0.02
CA CYS A 513 -20.55 7.02 0.89
C CYS A 513 -20.01 7.12 2.33
N ALA A 514 -19.04 8.00 2.58
CA ALA A 514 -18.36 8.19 3.87
C ALA A 514 -17.63 6.97 4.46
N THR A 515 -17.64 5.79 3.82
CA THR A 515 -16.90 4.61 4.29
C THR A 515 -15.43 4.95 4.57
N CYS A 516 -14.75 5.65 3.67
CA CYS A 516 -13.34 6.03 3.90
C CYS A 516 -13.12 6.98 5.08
N ALA A 517 -14.08 7.87 5.36
CA ALA A 517 -13.98 8.80 6.49
C ALA A 517 -14.20 8.05 7.81
N ASN A 518 -15.24 7.20 7.84
CA ASN A 518 -15.53 6.32 8.97
C ASN A 518 -14.48 5.24 9.18
N SER A 519 -13.73 4.87 8.13
CA SER A 519 -12.64 3.91 8.15
C SER A 519 -11.26 4.57 8.29
N CYS A 520 -11.16 5.87 8.62
CA CYS A 520 -9.85 6.47 8.89
C CYS A 520 -9.59 6.55 10.39
N PRO A 521 -8.63 5.80 10.96
CA PRO A 521 -8.38 5.78 12.40
C PRO A 521 -7.85 7.12 12.96
N TYR A 522 -7.48 8.05 12.07
CA TYR A 522 -6.85 9.31 12.44
C TYR A 522 -7.73 10.53 12.12
N ASP A 523 -8.97 10.31 11.67
CA ASP A 523 -9.90 11.37 11.24
C ASP A 523 -9.31 12.28 10.13
N ASN A 524 -8.44 11.72 9.30
CA ASN A 524 -7.71 12.47 8.27
C ASN A 524 -8.51 12.71 6.98
N ILE A 525 -9.72 12.17 6.89
CA ILE A 525 -10.61 12.27 5.73
C ILE A 525 -11.89 12.94 6.20
N ARG A 526 -12.24 14.05 5.55
CA ARG A 526 -13.45 14.83 5.88
C ARG A 526 -14.48 14.66 4.77
N MET A 527 -15.75 14.60 5.15
CA MET A 527 -16.85 14.78 4.21
C MET A 527 -17.13 16.27 4.08
N VAL A 528 -17.23 16.75 2.85
CA VAL A 528 -17.48 18.16 2.54
C VAL A 528 -18.59 18.30 1.51
N GLU A 529 -19.47 19.27 1.73
CA GLU A 529 -20.49 19.66 0.76
C GLU A 529 -19.83 20.16 -0.52
N ILE A 530 -20.29 19.65 -1.66
CA ILE A 530 -19.76 20.07 -2.97
C ILE A 530 -20.64 21.12 -3.63
N ARG A 531 -20.00 21.97 -4.44
CA ARG A 531 -20.67 23.02 -5.21
C ARG A 531 -20.45 22.81 -6.70
N ASP A 532 -21.46 23.19 -7.48
CA ASP A 532 -21.34 23.26 -8.94
C ASP A 532 -20.41 24.39 -9.37
N ARG A 533 -20.13 24.47 -10.68
CA ARG A 533 -19.26 25.51 -11.26
C ARG A 533 -19.74 26.94 -11.00
N ARG A 534 -21.02 27.14 -10.65
CA ARG A 534 -21.64 28.43 -10.34
C ARG A 534 -21.63 28.73 -8.84
N GLY A 535 -21.15 27.80 -8.00
CA GLY A 535 -21.11 27.94 -6.54
C GLY A 535 -22.39 27.47 -5.83
N SER A 536 -23.35 26.90 -6.55
CA SER A 536 -24.59 26.37 -5.97
C SER A 536 -24.33 25.06 -5.26
N VAL A 537 -24.95 24.84 -4.10
CA VAL A 537 -24.83 23.56 -3.36
C VAL A 537 -25.47 22.46 -4.20
N MET A 538 -24.76 21.34 -4.39
CA MET A 538 -25.36 20.15 -4.97
C MET A 538 -26.14 19.40 -3.89
N ILE A 539 -27.42 19.14 -4.13
CA ILE A 539 -28.28 18.37 -3.23
C ILE A 539 -28.76 17.10 -3.93
N ASP A 540 -29.00 16.04 -3.17
CA ASP A 540 -29.58 14.82 -3.71
C ASP A 540 -31.06 15.05 -4.04
N GLN A 541 -31.46 14.67 -5.25
CA GLN A 541 -32.83 14.81 -5.73
C GLN A 541 -33.84 14.04 -4.88
N SER A 542 -33.44 12.90 -4.32
CA SER A 542 -34.34 12.03 -3.56
C SER A 542 -34.52 12.48 -2.10
N THR A 543 -33.42 12.77 -1.40
CA THR A 543 -33.42 13.13 0.03
C THR A 543 -33.46 14.63 0.29
N ARG A 544 -33.19 15.46 -0.72
CA ARG A 544 -32.96 16.92 -0.60
C ARG A 544 -31.80 17.31 0.33
N GLN A 545 -30.95 16.37 0.72
CA GLN A 545 -29.76 16.65 1.55
C GLN A 545 -28.56 17.07 0.69
N PRO A 546 -27.60 17.86 1.22
CA PRO A 546 -26.36 18.17 0.53
C PRO A 546 -25.61 16.91 0.10
N ILE A 547 -25.06 16.92 -1.11
CA ILE A 547 -24.13 15.88 -1.53
C ILE A 547 -22.77 16.21 -0.94
N GLU A 548 -22.28 15.28 -0.14
CA GLU A 548 -20.95 15.35 0.43
C GLU A 548 -20.00 14.44 -0.33
N LYS A 549 -18.75 14.87 -0.49
CA LYS A 549 -17.65 14.03 -0.99
C LYS A 549 -16.48 14.03 -0.02
N ALA A 550 -15.69 12.98 -0.08
CA ALA A 550 -14.52 12.83 0.75
C ALA A 550 -13.38 13.74 0.25
N THR A 551 -12.72 14.43 1.18
CA THR A 551 -11.53 15.25 0.93
C THR A 551 -10.46 14.90 1.95
N LYS A 552 -9.20 14.97 1.51
CA LYS A 552 -8.02 14.69 2.33
C LYS A 552 -6.78 15.28 1.67
N CYS A 553 -5.68 15.42 2.40
CA CYS A 553 -4.42 15.84 1.78
C CYS A 553 -3.98 14.88 0.66
N ASP A 554 -3.47 15.47 -0.42
CA ASP A 554 -2.95 14.83 -1.63
C ASP A 554 -1.48 15.23 -1.89
N MET A 555 -0.78 15.69 -0.85
CA MET A 555 0.61 16.18 -0.88
C MET A 555 0.85 17.38 -1.82
N CYS A 556 -0.20 18.04 -2.31
CA CYS A 556 -0.10 19.03 -3.38
C CYS A 556 0.75 18.48 -4.55
N LEU A 557 0.59 17.18 -4.87
CA LEU A 557 1.45 16.46 -5.81
C LEU A 557 1.53 17.13 -7.20
N ASP A 558 0.48 17.85 -7.57
CA ASP A 558 0.39 18.54 -8.86
C ASP A 558 1.14 19.89 -8.89
N LEU A 559 1.67 20.36 -7.74
CA LEU A 559 2.49 21.58 -7.64
C LEU A 559 4.01 21.26 -7.70
N PRO A 560 4.81 22.07 -8.42
CA PRO A 560 6.26 21.86 -8.50
C PRO A 560 6.97 22.08 -7.15
N THR A 561 6.42 22.93 -6.28
CA THR A 561 6.97 23.22 -4.94
C THR A 561 6.63 22.15 -3.91
N GLY A 562 5.79 21.16 -4.25
CA GLY A 562 5.24 20.21 -3.30
C GLY A 562 4.23 20.85 -2.32
N PRO A 563 4.11 20.32 -1.08
CA PRO A 563 3.10 20.77 -0.13
C PRO A 563 3.16 22.26 0.20
N ALA A 564 2.16 23.02 -0.24
CA ALA A 564 2.07 24.47 0.01
C ALA A 564 2.09 24.82 1.51
N CYS A 565 1.56 23.94 2.37
CA CYS A 565 1.56 24.15 3.81
C CYS A 565 2.96 24.09 4.45
N LEU A 566 3.89 23.29 3.90
CA LEU A 566 5.27 23.24 4.37
C LEU A 566 6.03 24.48 3.92
N ALA A 567 5.93 24.82 2.63
CA ALA A 567 6.58 26.00 2.05
C ALA A 567 6.14 27.32 2.71
N ALA A 568 4.91 27.38 3.21
CA ALA A 568 4.36 28.57 3.85
C ALA A 568 4.74 28.75 5.33
N CYS A 569 5.45 27.80 5.96
CA CYS A 569 5.79 27.94 7.38
C CYS A 569 7.02 28.88 7.56
N PRO A 570 6.86 30.09 8.16
CA PRO A 570 7.98 31.01 8.32
C PRO A 570 8.97 30.58 9.42
N HIS A 571 8.61 29.58 10.22
CA HIS A 571 9.40 29.08 11.34
C HIS A 571 9.97 27.69 11.11
N ASP A 572 9.77 27.12 9.90
CA ASP A 572 10.21 25.76 9.57
C ASP A 572 9.73 24.73 10.63
N ALA A 573 8.54 24.95 11.20
CA ALA A 573 7.99 24.15 12.28
C ALA A 573 7.18 22.93 11.80
N LEU A 574 7.06 22.70 10.49
CA LEU A 574 6.23 21.66 9.89
C LEU A 574 7.05 20.74 8.99
N VAL A 575 6.83 19.43 9.08
CA VAL A 575 7.46 18.43 8.20
C VAL A 575 6.50 17.33 7.77
N ARG A 576 6.81 16.68 6.65
CA ARG A 576 6.20 15.42 6.20
C ARG A 576 7.22 14.32 6.39
N ILE A 577 6.90 13.32 7.20
CA ILE A 577 7.87 12.32 7.65
C ILE A 577 7.29 10.91 7.68
N ASP A 578 8.15 9.91 7.48
CA ASP A 578 7.81 8.51 7.70
C ASP A 578 7.95 8.17 9.20
N LEU A 579 6.83 7.92 9.87
CA LEU A 579 6.81 7.58 11.30
C LEU A 579 7.26 6.15 11.58
N GLY A 580 7.46 5.32 10.54
CA GLY A 580 8.19 4.06 10.64
C GLY A 580 9.71 4.26 10.77
N ASN A 581 10.24 5.43 10.37
CA ASN A 581 11.66 5.78 10.46
C ASN A 581 11.93 6.76 11.61
N LEU A 582 12.12 6.22 12.82
CA LEU A 582 12.38 7.03 14.02
C LEU A 582 13.68 7.84 13.94
N GLY A 583 14.66 7.41 13.13
CA GLY A 583 15.92 8.13 12.95
C GLY A 583 15.71 9.48 12.29
N GLU A 584 14.87 9.51 11.25
CA GLU A 584 14.48 10.75 10.57
C GLU A 584 13.77 11.70 11.53
N LEU A 585 12.87 11.17 12.37
CA LEU A 585 12.10 11.97 13.33
C LEU A 585 13.00 12.58 14.40
N SER A 586 13.93 11.80 14.97
CA SER A 586 14.89 12.31 15.96
C SER A 586 15.77 13.39 15.35
N GLY A 587 16.35 13.13 14.17
CA GLY A 587 17.23 14.09 13.50
C GLY A 587 16.55 15.42 13.15
N TRP A 588 15.25 15.39 12.85
CA TRP A 588 14.47 16.60 12.62
C TRP A 588 14.17 17.42 13.88
N LEU A 589 14.10 16.78 15.05
CA LEU A 589 13.85 17.48 16.32
C LEU A 589 15.12 18.08 16.91
N ASP A 590 16.27 17.45 16.65
CA ASP A 590 17.56 17.85 17.21
C ASP A 590 18.23 19.03 16.46
N ARG A 591 17.51 19.69 15.54
CA ARG A 591 18.04 20.70 14.61
C ARG A 591 18.06 22.15 15.11
#